data_AF-A0AAJ1UD03-F1
#
_entry.id   AF-A0AAJ1UD03-F1
#
_cell.length_a   1.000
_cell.length_b   1.000
_cell.length_c   1.000
_cell.angle_alpha   90.00
_cell.angle_beta   90.00
_cell.angle_gamma   90.00
#
_symmetry.space_group_name_H-M   'P 1'
#
loop_
_entity.id
_entity.type
_entity.pdbx_description
1 polymer ?
#
loop_
_entity_poly.entity_id
_entity_poly.type
_entity_poly.pdbx_seq_one_letter_code
_entity_poly.pdbx_strand_id
1 'polypeptide(L)' 'SGNNALIEVYAFFSASIRESIEATLNGELPEPSDEAHRQIVEAIASGDPDKAGATVRRFMAPLIEELERLLAS' A
#
# COMPACT_ATOMS: atom_id res chain seq x y z
N SER A 1 -2.51 18.57 11.68
CA SER A 1 -3.88 18.07 11.47
C SER A 1 -3.76 16.57 11.20
N GLY A 2 -4.26 15.65 12.01
CA GLY A 2 -5.41 15.74 12.91
C GLY A 2 -6.67 15.15 12.26
N ASN A 3 -6.55 14.08 11.47
CA ASN A 3 -7.70 13.35 10.96
C ASN A 3 -7.63 11.88 11.39
N ASN A 4 -7.71 11.65 12.70
CA ASN A 4 -7.73 10.32 13.28
C ASN A 4 -8.86 9.45 12.70
N ALA A 5 -9.99 10.07 12.33
CA ALA A 5 -11.06 9.38 11.63
C ALA A 5 -10.60 8.81 10.28
N LEU A 6 -9.81 9.54 9.50
CA LEU A 6 -9.25 9.04 8.24
C LEU A 6 -8.24 7.91 8.47
N ILE A 7 -7.44 8.00 9.55
CA ILE A 7 -6.48 6.96 9.93
C ILE A 7 -7.19 5.68 10.35
N GLU A 8 -8.22 5.77 11.19
CA GLU A 8 -9.02 4.65 11.66
C GLU A 8 -9.79 3.99 10.50
N VAL A 9 -10.38 4.79 9.62
CA VAL A 9 -11.06 4.30 8.42
C VAL A 9 -10.07 3.60 7.48
N TYR A 10 -8.88 4.16 7.28
CA TYR A 10 -7.83 3.53 6.47
C TYR A 10 -7.34 2.22 7.10
N ALA A 11 -7.14 2.18 8.42
CA ALA A 11 -6.76 0.97 9.15
C ALA A 11 -7.82 -0.14 9.05
N PHE A 12 -9.10 0.23 9.18
CA PHE A 12 -10.21 -0.71 9.01
C PHE A 12 -10.25 -1.29 7.59
N PHE A 13 -10.22 -0.44 6.55
CA PHE A 13 -10.26 -0.91 5.17
C PHE A 13 -9.03 -1.73 4.80
N SER A 14 -7.83 -1.35 5.25
CA SER A 14 -6.61 -2.12 4.97
C SER A 14 -6.62 -3.50 5.63
N ALA A 15 -7.21 -3.65 6.82
CA ALA A 15 -7.41 -4.94 7.46
C ALA A 15 -8.40 -5.83 6.67
N SER A 16 -9.56 -5.31 6.28
CA SER A 16 -10.55 -6.08 5.51
C SER A 16 -10.06 -6.45 4.11
N ILE A 17 -9.26 -5.59 3.48
CA ILE A 17 -8.60 -5.88 2.20
C ILE A 17 -7.59 -7.02 2.38
N ARG A 18 -6.76 -6.98 3.42
CA ARG A 18 -5.80 -8.06 3.72
C ARG A 18 -6.50 -9.40 3.97
N GLU A 19 -7.53 -9.45 4.80
CA GLU A 19 -8.28 -10.68 5.07
C GLU A 19 -8.92 -11.24 3.79
N SER A 20 -9.48 -10.38 2.93
CA SER A 20 -10.07 -10.81 1.65
C SER A 20 -9.02 -11.39 0.71
N ILE A 21 -7.85 -10.75 0.63
CA ILE A 21 -6.70 -11.20 -0.16
C ILE A 21 -6.20 -12.56 0.33
N GLU A 22 -5.94 -12.70 1.63
CA GLU A 22 -5.47 -13.95 2.25
C GLU A 22 -6.49 -15.10 2.09
N ALA A 23 -7.79 -14.80 2.15
CA ALA A 23 -8.84 -15.81 2.04
C ALA A 23 -9.09 -16.29 0.59
N THR A 24 -8.70 -15.51 -0.42
CA THR A 24 -9.04 -15.79 -1.83
C THR A 24 -7.85 -16.12 -2.73
N LEU A 25 -6.62 -15.77 -2.34
CA LEU A 25 -5.44 -15.96 -3.16
C LEU A 25 -4.61 -17.15 -2.69
N ASN A 26 -4.34 -18.09 -3.61
CA ASN A 26 -3.38 -19.19 -3.42
C ASN A 26 -1.97 -18.85 -3.97
N GLY A 27 -1.62 -17.55 -4.07
CA GLY A 27 -0.37 -17.06 -4.65
C GLY A 27 0.38 -16.10 -3.72
N GLU A 28 1.70 -16.06 -3.84
CA GLU A 28 2.54 -15.10 -3.11
C GLU A 28 2.42 -13.72 -3.75
N LEU A 29 2.16 -12.69 -2.92
CA LEU A 29 2.21 -11.30 -3.37
C LEU A 29 3.64 -10.77 -3.28
N PRO A 30 4.03 -9.84 -4.15
CA PRO A 30 5.35 -9.24 -4.08
C PRO A 30 5.49 -8.41 -2.80
N GLU A 31 6.38 -8.86 -1.91
CA GLU A 31 6.74 -8.13 -0.70
C GLU A 31 7.70 -6.97 -1.03
N PRO A 32 7.40 -5.73 -0.59
CA PRO A 32 8.29 -4.60 -0.83
C PRO A 32 9.58 -4.71 -0.01
N SER A 33 10.70 -4.29 -0.60
CA SER A 33 11.99 -4.29 0.10
C SER A 33 12.08 -3.21 1.19
N ASP A 34 13.01 -3.37 2.13
CA ASP A 34 13.34 -2.34 3.13
C ASP A 34 13.72 -1.00 2.50
N GLU A 35 14.39 -1.03 1.35
CA GLU A 35 14.75 0.17 0.59
C GLU A 35 13.51 0.90 0.07
N ALA A 36 12.53 0.16 -0.46
CA ALA A 36 11.27 0.73 -0.93
C ALA A 36 10.49 1.41 0.22
N HIS A 37 10.52 0.82 1.42
CA HIS A 37 9.94 1.43 2.61
C HIS A 37 10.70 2.70 3.03
N ARG A 38 12.03 2.70 2.97
CA ARG A 38 12.84 3.88 3.32
C ARG A 38 12.54 5.07 2.42
N GLN A 39 12.34 4.83 1.12
CA GLN A 39 12.00 5.89 0.16
C GLN A 39 10.68 6.61 0.50
N ILE A 40 9.69 5.91 1.09
CA ILE A 40 8.47 6.54 1.58
C ILE A 40 8.78 7.49 2.74
N VAL A 41 9.57 7.03 3.71
CA VAL A 41 9.96 7.84 4.89
C VAL A 41 10.70 9.10 4.45
N GLU A 42 11.64 8.97 3.52
CA GLU A 42 12.40 10.10 2.97
C GLU A 42 11.52 11.08 2.18
N ALA A 43 10.53 10.58 1.43
CA ALA A 43 9.59 11.42 0.70
C ALA A 43 8.66 12.20 1.64
N ILE A 44 8.24 11.60 2.76
CA ILE A 44 7.48 12.30 3.81
C ILE A 44 8.36 13.35 4.50
N ALA A 45 9.60 13.00 4.82
CA ALA A 45 10.55 13.88 5.51
C ALA A 45 10.87 15.16 4.73
N SER A 46 10.75 15.16 3.39
CA SER A 46 10.94 16.37 2.60
C SER A 46 9.80 17.39 2.72
N GLY A 47 8.68 17.04 3.36
CA GLY A 47 7.53 17.94 3.55
C GLY A 47 6.76 18.26 2.25
N ASP A 48 7.03 17.52 1.17
CA ASP A 48 6.40 17.68 -0.14
C ASP A 48 5.27 16.64 -0.28
N PRO A 49 4.00 17.05 -0.20
CA PRO A 49 2.87 16.14 -0.24
C PRO A 49 2.72 15.44 -1.59
N ASP A 50 3.09 16.09 -2.70
CA ASP A 50 3.00 15.51 -4.04
C ASP A 50 4.06 14.42 -4.23
N LYS A 51 5.29 14.69 -3.75
CA LYS A 51 6.37 13.70 -3.75
C LYS A 51 6.00 12.50 -2.88
N ALA A 52 5.49 12.71 -1.67
CA ALA A 52 5.06 11.62 -0.79
C ALA A 52 3.96 10.76 -1.45
N GLY A 53 2.94 11.39 -2.02
CA GLY A 53 1.86 10.69 -2.71
C GLY A 53 2.34 9.91 -3.94
N ALA A 54 3.25 10.47 -4.73
CA ALA A 54 3.84 9.79 -5.88
C ALA A 54 4.68 8.57 -5.48
N THR A 55 5.46 8.67 -4.41
CA THR A 55 6.27 7.55 -3.90
C THR A 55 5.39 6.40 -3.41
N VAL A 56 4.32 6.69 -2.66
CA VAL A 56 3.38 5.66 -2.20
C VAL A 56 2.68 4.95 -3.36
N ARG A 57 2.23 5.71 -4.37
CA ARG A 57 1.59 5.11 -5.57
C ARG A 57 2.55 4.15 -6.30
N ARG A 58 3.82 4.54 -6.44
CA ARG A 58 4.85 3.69 -7.06
C ARG A 58 5.13 2.44 -6.23
N PHE A 59 5.18 2.58 -4.91
CA PHE A 59 5.39 1.47 -3.98
C PHE A 59 4.28 0.42 -4.08
N MET A 60 3.01 0.84 -4.19
CA MET A 60 1.87 -0.06 -4.24
C MET A 60 1.62 -0.69 -5.63
N ALA A 61 2.18 -0.13 -6.70
CA ALA A 61 1.88 -0.56 -8.08
C ALA A 61 2.14 -2.06 -8.33
N PRO A 62 3.29 -2.66 -7.93
CA PRO A 62 3.54 -4.09 -8.18
C PRO A 62 2.53 -5.00 -7.48
N LEU A 63 2.09 -4.63 -6.27
CA LEU A 63 1.10 -5.38 -5.51
C LEU A 63 -0.27 -5.35 -6.21
N ILE A 64 -0.69 -4.18 -6.69
CA ILE A 64 -1.97 -3.99 -7.39
C ILE A 64 -1.97 -4.76 -8.71
N GLU A 65 -0.88 -4.69 -9.48
CA GLU A 65 -0.73 -5.41 -10.75
C GLU A 65 -0.84 -6.94 -10.55
N GLU A 66 -0.22 -7.48 -9.50
CA GLU A 66 -0.32 -8.91 -9.20
C GLU A 66 -1.72 -9.32 -8.72
N LEU A 67 -2.38 -8.47 -7.93
CA LEU A 67 -3.77 -8.68 -7.53
C LEU A 67 -4.70 -8.72 -8.75
N GLU A 68 -4.55 -7.79 -9.69
CA GLU A 68 -5.32 -7.78 -10.94
C GLU A 68 -5.09 -9.04 -11.76
N ARG A 69 -3.84 -9.53 -11.82
CA ARG A 69 -3.48 -10.77 -12.52
C ARG A 69 -4.16 -12.00 -11.90
N LEU A 70 -4.16 -12.12 -10.58
CA LEU A 70 -4.75 -13.24 -9.86
C LEU A 70 -6.29 -13.24 -9.93
N LEU A 71 -6.92 -12.06 -10.00
CA LEU A 71 -8.37 -11.94 -10.16
C LEU A 71 -8.85 -12.22 -11.59
N ALA A 72 -7.97 -12.08 -12.58
CA ALA A 72 -8.28 -12.34 -13.98
C ALA A 72 -8.07 -13.80 -14.42
N SER A 73 -7.46 -14.64 -13.57
CA SER A 73 -7.22 -16.08 -13.82
C SER A 73 -8.34 -16.97 -13.32
#